data_AF-A0A7V9ZF45-F1
#
_entry.id   AF-A0A7V9ZF45-F1
#
_cell.length_a   1.000
_cell.length_b   1.000
_cell.length_c   1.000
_cell.angle_alpha   90.00
_cell.angle_beta   90.00
_cell.angle_gamma   90.00
#
_symmetry.space_group_name_H-M   'P 1'
#
loop_
_entity.id
_entity.type
_entity.pdbx_description
1 polymer ?
#
loop_
_entity_poly.entity_id
_entity_poly.type
_entity_poly.pdbx_seq_one_letter_code
_entity_poly.pdbx_strand_id
1 'polypeptide(L)'
;MKANGPYKALFIATSALVLAGCGQDVTSSLSPDASARPLAANSEEPRVTRRSIDEFAAAQGTFCTMAGSDCFPIFAPAPELFAWINGPVTASGMVDYTGQTAAWLESASGGAISLGTTIDGSVTERLLKDGRVEVDVVLRTSNALMWAGSGLYVAGDPVTFGASPAEVLAGATPALGSSTLKATYITTAAGLPFPDLVQIAFAPEPGQEDVKVSFDADATGVLREGSGFPAGTMGRLVIHQIGIFHTTSPSKEENPFSVERVELKANGK
;
A
#
# COMPACT_ATOMS: atom_id res chain seq x y z
N MET A 1 -26.55 -23.15 -5.97
CA MET A 1 -27.32 -21.92 -5.65
C MET A 1 -26.60 -20.75 -6.30
N LYS A 2 -27.25 -20.02 -7.23
CA LYS A 2 -26.68 -18.83 -7.88
C LYS A 2 -26.95 -17.62 -7.00
N ALA A 3 -25.94 -17.14 -6.28
CA ALA A 3 -26.01 -15.88 -5.56
C ALA A 3 -25.63 -14.74 -6.52
N ASN A 4 -26.63 -14.11 -7.12
CA ASN A 4 -26.49 -12.80 -7.75
C ASN A 4 -26.74 -11.75 -6.66
N GLY A 5 -25.69 -11.32 -5.97
CA GLY A 5 -25.72 -10.18 -5.04
C GLY A 5 -25.06 -8.95 -5.69
N PRO A 6 -25.65 -7.75 -5.59
CA PRO A 6 -25.15 -6.57 -6.28
C PRO A 6 -24.03 -5.90 -5.48
N TYR A 7 -22.78 -6.32 -5.67
CA TYR A 7 -21.65 -5.47 -5.31
C TYR A 7 -21.51 -4.38 -6.39
N LYS A 8 -22.30 -3.32 -6.26
CA LYS A 8 -21.98 -2.06 -6.90
C LYS A 8 -20.66 -1.61 -6.30
N ALA A 9 -19.61 -1.61 -7.11
CA ALA A 9 -18.36 -0.93 -6.80
C ALA A 9 -18.69 0.44 -6.20
N LEU A 10 -18.25 0.66 -4.96
CA LEU A 10 -18.34 1.94 -4.29
C LEU A 10 -17.37 2.89 -5.00
N PHE A 11 -17.83 3.46 -6.12
CA PHE A 11 -17.14 4.55 -6.79
C PHE A 11 -17.33 5.80 -5.94
N ILE A 12 -16.27 6.19 -5.22
CA ILE A 12 -16.20 7.45 -4.50
C ILE A 12 -16.14 8.56 -5.57
N ALA A 13 -17.24 9.28 -5.75
CA ALA A 13 -17.29 10.47 -6.59
C ALA A 13 -16.75 11.66 -5.78
N THR A 14 -15.46 11.96 -5.93
CA THR A 14 -14.86 13.15 -5.32
C THR A 14 -15.38 14.39 -6.04
N SER A 15 -16.24 15.16 -5.37
CA SER A 15 -16.69 16.46 -5.86
C SER A 15 -15.60 17.50 -5.64
N ALA A 16 -14.97 17.96 -6.72
CA ALA A 16 -14.03 19.07 -6.69
C ALA A 16 -14.78 20.39 -6.45
N LEU A 17 -14.65 20.96 -5.26
CA LEU A 17 -15.09 22.32 -4.97
C LEU A 17 -14.02 23.30 -5.50
N VAL A 18 -14.25 23.87 -6.67
CA VAL A 18 -13.41 24.91 -7.26
C VAL A 18 -13.67 26.23 -6.52
N LEU A 19 -12.72 26.67 -5.70
CA LEU A 19 -12.69 28.04 -5.18
C LEU A 19 -12.10 28.96 -6.26
N ALA A 20 -12.97 29.75 -6.89
CA ALA A 20 -12.59 30.85 -7.76
C ALA A 20 -12.01 32.00 -6.90
N GLY A 21 -10.69 32.15 -6.92
CA GLY A 21 -9.98 33.31 -6.36
C GLY A 21 -9.71 34.35 -7.44
N CYS A 22 -10.20 35.56 -7.22
CA CYS A 22 -10.12 36.71 -8.13
C CYS A 22 -8.67 37.15 -8.42
N GLY A 23 -8.42 37.51 -9.69
CA GLY A 23 -7.16 38.05 -10.15
C GLY A 23 -6.88 39.47 -9.66
N GLN A 24 -5.60 39.79 -9.54
CA GLN A 24 -5.08 41.15 -9.58
C GLN A 24 -3.96 41.21 -10.62
N ASP A 25 -4.21 41.96 -11.68
CA ASP A 25 -3.22 42.37 -12.67
C ASP A 25 -2.25 43.37 -12.02
N VAL A 26 -0.96 43.02 -11.98
CA VAL A 26 0.12 43.96 -11.68
C VAL A 26 1.03 44.03 -12.90
N THR A 27 0.79 45.04 -13.74
CA THR A 27 1.67 45.41 -14.86
C THR A 27 2.90 46.14 -14.35
N SER A 28 4.02 45.42 -14.20
CA SER A 28 5.33 46.02 -13.95
C SER A 28 6.14 46.11 -15.24
N SER A 29 6.53 47.34 -15.60
CA SER A 29 7.38 47.64 -16.76
C SER A 29 8.83 47.18 -16.52
N LEU A 30 9.38 46.39 -17.45
CA LEU A 30 10.79 46.00 -17.44
C LEU A 30 11.60 46.85 -18.44
N SER A 31 12.70 47.42 -17.94
CA SER A 31 13.76 48.03 -18.74
C SER A 31 14.63 46.96 -19.41
N PRO A 32 15.08 47.16 -20.67
CA PRO A 32 15.95 46.22 -21.36
C PRO A 32 17.40 46.68 -21.25
N ASP A 33 18.18 46.14 -20.32
CA ASP A 33 19.64 46.15 -20.48
C ASP A 33 20.33 45.19 -19.50
N ALA A 34 20.76 44.04 -20.00
CA ALA A 34 21.92 43.30 -19.48
C ALA A 34 22.34 42.22 -20.48
N SER A 35 23.48 42.44 -21.11
CA SER A 35 24.21 41.44 -21.91
C SER A 35 24.51 40.20 -21.05
N ALA A 36 23.74 39.13 -21.27
CA ALA A 36 23.89 37.88 -20.54
C ALA A 36 25.12 37.11 -21.06
N ARG A 37 26.16 37.02 -20.23
CA ARG A 37 27.22 36.02 -20.40
C ARG A 37 26.60 34.62 -20.23
N PRO A 38 26.91 33.65 -21.11
CA PRO A 38 26.45 32.28 -20.95
C PRO A 38 27.10 31.70 -19.68
N LEU A 39 26.29 31.53 -18.62
CA LEU A 39 26.68 30.76 -17.45
C LEU A 39 26.90 29.32 -17.92
N ALA A 40 28.13 28.84 -17.77
CA ALA A 40 28.45 27.45 -17.97
C ALA A 40 27.52 26.61 -17.08
N ALA A 41 26.70 25.77 -17.71
CA ALA A 41 25.84 24.84 -17.02
C ALA A 41 26.72 23.81 -16.30
N ASN A 42 27.02 24.08 -15.02
CA ASN A 42 27.56 23.06 -14.14
C ASN A 42 26.48 21.98 -14.02
N SER A 43 26.74 20.81 -14.60
CA SER A 43 25.91 19.62 -14.42
C SER A 43 26.06 19.14 -12.98
N GLU A 44 25.29 19.72 -12.07
CA GLU A 44 25.17 19.20 -10.71
C GLU A 44 24.53 17.83 -10.82
N GLU A 45 25.25 16.80 -10.40
CA GLU A 45 24.72 15.43 -10.40
C GLU A 45 23.45 15.38 -9.52
N PRO A 46 22.44 14.57 -9.91
CA PRO A 46 21.22 14.45 -9.13
C PRO A 46 21.54 14.07 -7.69
N ARG A 47 21.18 14.93 -6.74
CA ARG A 47 21.40 14.66 -5.31
C ARG A 47 20.48 13.52 -4.87
N VAL A 48 21.07 12.40 -4.48
CA VAL A 48 20.36 11.26 -3.88
C VAL A 48 20.50 11.34 -2.36
N THR A 49 19.39 11.33 -1.64
CA THR A 49 19.35 11.33 -0.18
C THR A 49 18.77 10.00 0.31
N ARG A 50 19.35 9.40 1.35
CA ARG A 50 18.80 8.19 2.00
C ARG A 50 17.97 8.59 3.21
N ARG A 51 16.85 7.89 3.41
CA ARG A 51 15.95 8.08 4.55
C ARG A 51 15.69 6.78 5.29
N SER A 52 15.12 6.89 6.49
CA SER A 52 14.85 5.73 7.34
C SER A 52 13.74 4.87 6.75
N ILE A 53 13.94 3.55 6.75
CA ILE A 53 12.89 2.60 6.39
C ILE A 53 11.80 2.56 7.47
N ASP A 54 12.15 2.78 8.73
CA ASP A 54 11.18 2.83 9.84
C ASP A 54 10.23 4.01 9.71
N GLU A 55 10.74 5.15 9.22
CA GLU A 55 9.93 6.34 8.92
C GLU A 55 8.89 6.04 7.83
N PHE A 56 9.30 5.33 6.77
CA PHE A 56 8.37 4.91 5.72
C PHE A 56 7.35 3.91 6.23
N ALA A 57 7.79 2.91 7.00
CA ALA A 57 6.92 1.87 7.54
C ALA A 57 5.88 2.47 8.51
N ALA A 58 6.25 3.45 9.32
CA ALA A 58 5.35 4.13 10.25
C ALA A 58 4.29 5.01 9.56
N ALA A 59 4.52 5.44 8.31
CA ALA A 59 3.56 6.21 7.54
C ALA A 59 2.45 5.36 6.89
N GLN A 60 2.65 4.05 6.77
CA GLN A 60 1.66 3.18 6.13
C GLN A 60 0.48 2.89 7.07
N GLY A 61 -0.66 2.46 6.53
CA GLY A 61 -1.87 2.19 7.30
C GLY A 61 -2.47 3.41 8.00
N THR A 62 -2.06 4.62 7.59
CA THR A 62 -2.55 5.91 8.14
C THR A 62 -3.57 6.56 7.22
N PHE A 63 -3.67 6.11 5.97
CA PHE A 63 -4.68 6.63 5.07
C PHE A 63 -6.07 6.30 5.58
N CYS A 64 -6.93 7.30 5.57
CA CYS A 64 -8.30 7.16 5.98
C CYS A 64 -9.22 7.70 4.90
N THR A 65 -10.07 6.83 4.34
CA THR A 65 -11.09 7.30 3.39
C THR A 65 -12.13 8.10 4.16
N MET A 66 -12.19 9.42 3.91
CA MET A 66 -13.23 10.27 4.48
C MET A 66 -14.58 9.96 3.83
N ALA A 67 -15.28 8.95 4.34
CA ALA A 67 -16.71 8.75 4.13
C ALA A 67 -17.50 9.21 5.38
N GLY A 68 -17.19 10.41 5.91
CA GLY A 68 -17.80 10.95 7.13
C GLY A 68 -16.81 11.71 8.03
N SER A 69 -17.23 12.03 9.27
CA SER A 69 -16.37 12.62 10.31
C SER A 69 -15.46 11.61 11.00
N ASP A 70 -15.72 10.32 10.80
CA ASP A 70 -15.11 9.26 11.60
C ASP A 70 -14.19 8.44 10.70
N CYS A 71 -12.93 8.34 11.10
CA CYS A 71 -11.98 7.51 10.40
C CYS A 71 -12.38 6.04 10.56
N PHE A 72 -12.83 5.40 9.48
CA PHE A 72 -13.22 3.99 9.49
C PHE A 72 -12.08 3.14 8.93
N PRO A 73 -11.23 2.54 9.79
CA PRO A 73 -10.25 1.58 9.30
C PRO A 73 -11.01 0.40 8.70
N ILE A 74 -10.75 0.11 7.42
CA ILE A 74 -11.43 -0.96 6.68
C ILE A 74 -11.24 -2.32 7.40
N PHE A 75 -10.14 -2.46 8.14
CA PHE A 75 -9.73 -3.68 8.85
C PHE A 75 -9.58 -3.53 10.38
N ALA A 76 -10.40 -2.66 11.00
CA ALA A 76 -10.44 -2.51 12.46
C ALA A 76 -10.49 -3.88 13.18
N PRO A 77 -9.79 -4.06 14.32
CA PRO A 77 -9.05 -3.06 15.10
C PRO A 77 -7.55 -2.91 14.76
N ALA A 78 -7.02 -3.67 13.81
CA ALA A 78 -5.61 -3.58 13.43
C ALA A 78 -5.36 -2.39 12.46
N PRO A 79 -4.13 -1.86 12.39
CA PRO A 79 -3.74 -0.86 11.38
C PRO A 79 -4.07 -1.33 9.96
N GLU A 80 -4.43 -0.39 9.09
CA GLU A 80 -4.85 -0.72 7.74
C GLU A 80 -3.66 -1.26 6.92
N LEU A 81 -3.87 -2.38 6.24
CA LEU A 81 -2.89 -3.00 5.38
C LEU A 81 -3.44 -3.08 3.96
N PHE A 82 -2.51 -3.07 3.01
CA PHE A 82 -2.84 -3.31 1.62
C PHE A 82 -3.41 -4.72 1.45
N ALA A 83 -4.48 -4.86 0.69
CA ALA A 83 -5.03 -6.16 0.28
C ALA A 83 -4.66 -6.42 -1.17
N TRP A 84 -4.16 -7.62 -1.45
CA TRP A 84 -3.81 -8.08 -2.79
C TRP A 84 -4.92 -8.98 -3.32
N ILE A 85 -5.52 -8.62 -4.45
CA ILE A 85 -6.68 -9.32 -5.03
C ILE A 85 -6.33 -9.90 -6.40
N ASN A 86 -6.71 -11.14 -6.67
CA ASN A 86 -6.52 -11.71 -8.00
C ASN A 86 -7.52 -11.17 -9.03
N GLY A 87 -7.14 -11.22 -10.30
CA GLY A 87 -8.04 -10.98 -11.44
C GLY A 87 -8.43 -12.30 -12.10
N PRO A 88 -9.73 -12.68 -12.17
CA PRO A 88 -10.90 -12.06 -11.53
C PRO A 88 -10.90 -12.25 -10.01
N VAL A 89 -11.60 -11.34 -9.30
CA VAL A 89 -11.59 -11.29 -7.82
C VAL A 89 -12.30 -12.50 -7.22
N THR A 90 -11.51 -13.52 -6.92
CA THR A 90 -11.93 -14.79 -6.34
C THR A 90 -11.22 -15.05 -5.02
N ALA A 91 -10.09 -14.40 -4.77
CA ALA A 91 -9.36 -14.43 -3.52
C ALA A 91 -8.68 -13.08 -3.24
N SER A 92 -8.47 -12.82 -1.96
CA SER A 92 -7.65 -11.72 -1.46
C SER A 92 -6.66 -12.24 -0.43
N GLY A 93 -5.45 -11.69 -0.45
CA GLY A 93 -4.41 -11.93 0.52
C GLY A 93 -4.03 -10.64 1.23
N MET A 94 -3.82 -10.72 2.53
CA MET A 94 -3.43 -9.62 3.39
C MET A 94 -2.08 -9.95 4.01
N VAL A 95 -1.19 -8.95 4.08
CA VAL A 95 0.18 -9.11 4.57
C VAL A 95 0.54 -7.95 5.47
N ASP A 96 1.03 -8.25 6.68
CA ASP A 96 1.66 -7.27 7.56
C ASP A 96 3.08 -6.93 7.08
N TYR A 97 3.14 -6.28 5.92
CA TYR A 97 4.40 -5.99 5.26
C TYR A 97 5.20 -4.87 5.97
N THR A 98 4.62 -4.16 6.92
CA THR A 98 5.28 -3.10 7.71
C THR A 98 5.55 -3.48 9.16
N GLY A 99 5.01 -4.60 9.64
CA GLY A 99 5.11 -5.02 11.03
C GLY A 99 4.19 -4.26 11.99
N GLN A 100 3.33 -3.37 11.49
CA GLN A 100 2.41 -2.59 12.33
C GLN A 100 1.33 -3.46 12.96
N THR A 101 0.87 -4.50 12.26
CA THR A 101 -0.12 -5.42 12.83
C THR A 101 0.49 -6.29 13.92
N ALA A 102 1.74 -6.74 13.74
CA ALA A 102 2.50 -7.43 14.76
C ALA A 102 2.71 -6.55 16.01
N ALA A 103 3.10 -5.29 15.83
CA ALA A 103 3.24 -4.33 16.92
C ALA A 103 1.91 -4.08 17.66
N TRP A 104 0.81 -3.98 16.90
CA TRP A 104 -0.53 -3.86 17.47
C TRP A 104 -0.90 -5.10 18.29
N LEU A 105 -0.65 -6.32 17.79
CA LEU A 105 -0.90 -7.57 18.52
C LEU A 105 -0.12 -7.64 19.84
N GLU A 106 1.14 -7.24 19.80
CA GLU A 106 1.99 -7.19 21.00
C GLU A 106 1.44 -6.20 22.02
N SER A 107 1.08 -4.98 21.60
CA SER A 107 0.46 -3.99 22.48
C SER A 107 -0.90 -4.46 23.02
N ALA A 108 -1.78 -4.96 22.16
CA ALA A 108 -3.16 -5.34 22.51
C ALA A 108 -3.21 -6.56 23.45
N SER A 109 -2.22 -7.45 23.35
CA SER A 109 -2.08 -8.62 24.23
C SER A 109 -1.29 -8.33 25.51
N GLY A 110 -0.84 -7.09 25.73
CA GLY A 110 0.02 -6.74 26.87
C GLY A 110 1.39 -7.44 26.84
N GLY A 111 1.91 -7.70 25.64
CA GLY A 111 3.19 -8.40 25.40
C GLY A 111 3.10 -9.93 25.39
N ALA A 112 1.91 -10.51 25.57
CA ALA A 112 1.74 -11.97 25.57
C ALA A 112 1.89 -12.61 24.18
N ILE A 113 1.58 -11.85 23.12
CA ILE A 113 1.72 -12.28 21.72
C ILE A 113 2.79 -11.40 21.08
N SER A 114 3.93 -12.00 20.74
CA SER A 114 4.93 -11.37 19.86
C SER A 114 5.19 -12.28 18.68
N LEU A 115 5.07 -11.74 17.47
CA LEU A 115 5.26 -12.51 16.23
C LEU A 115 6.74 -12.59 15.81
N GLY A 116 7.63 -11.86 16.48
CA GLY A 116 9.03 -11.74 16.08
C GLY A 116 9.20 -11.10 14.70
N THR A 117 8.26 -10.26 14.29
CA THR A 117 8.28 -9.56 13.00
C THR A 117 9.42 -8.56 12.95
N THR A 118 10.18 -8.58 11.87
CA THR A 118 11.30 -7.66 11.64
C THR A 118 11.20 -7.06 10.26
N ILE A 119 11.51 -5.77 10.13
CA ILE A 119 11.61 -5.07 8.86
C ILE A 119 13.07 -4.64 8.60
N ASP A 120 13.44 -4.63 7.33
CA ASP A 120 14.68 -4.02 6.84
C ASP A 120 14.44 -3.39 5.46
N GLY A 121 15.36 -2.55 4.98
CA GLY A 121 15.20 -1.96 3.67
C GLY A 121 16.01 -0.71 3.39
N SER A 122 15.55 0.03 2.39
CA SER A 122 16.11 1.32 2.00
C SER A 122 15.03 2.22 1.43
N VAL A 123 15.14 3.52 1.73
CA VAL A 123 14.41 4.57 1.05
C VAL A 123 15.41 5.56 0.46
N THR A 124 15.27 5.87 -0.82
CA THR A 124 16.08 6.88 -1.52
C THR A 124 15.20 7.93 -2.15
N GLU A 125 15.56 9.19 -1.95
CA GLU A 125 14.97 10.35 -2.60
C GLU A 125 15.91 10.89 -3.66
N ARG A 126 15.38 11.10 -4.87
CA ARG A 126 16.10 11.67 -6.01
C ARG A 126 15.40 12.94 -6.48
N LEU A 127 16.09 14.07 -6.37
CA LEU A 127 15.58 15.35 -6.86
C LEU A 127 15.45 15.32 -8.39
N LEU A 128 14.28 15.73 -8.89
CA LEU A 128 13.96 15.85 -10.30
C LEU A 128 14.25 17.28 -10.79
N LYS A 129 14.32 17.45 -12.12
CA LYS A 129 14.66 18.74 -12.74
C LYS A 129 13.65 19.86 -12.46
N ASP A 130 12.41 19.49 -12.14
CA ASP A 130 11.31 20.41 -11.84
C ASP A 130 11.19 20.71 -10.33
N GLY A 131 12.11 20.20 -9.50
CA GLY A 131 12.12 20.39 -8.04
C GLY A 131 11.32 19.34 -7.27
N ARG A 132 10.58 18.46 -7.94
CA ARG A 132 9.92 17.31 -7.30
C ARG A 132 10.92 16.22 -6.91
N VAL A 133 10.45 15.21 -6.20
CA VAL A 133 11.29 14.11 -5.73
C VAL A 133 10.70 12.77 -6.12
N GLU A 134 11.49 11.94 -6.79
CA GLU A 134 11.21 10.51 -6.93
C GLU A 134 11.69 9.80 -5.67
N VAL A 135 10.82 9.01 -5.07
CA VAL A 135 11.10 8.18 -3.89
C VAL A 135 11.11 6.73 -4.33
N ASP A 136 12.23 6.04 -4.12
CA ASP A 136 12.34 4.59 -4.29
C ASP A 136 12.42 3.92 -2.91
N VAL A 137 11.61 2.90 -2.73
CA VAL A 137 11.48 2.13 -1.50
C VAL A 137 11.74 0.66 -1.82
N VAL A 138 12.58 0.04 -0.99
CA VAL A 138 12.68 -1.43 -0.89
C VAL A 138 12.46 -1.77 0.57
N LEU A 139 11.38 -2.47 0.89
CA LEU A 139 11.01 -2.91 2.23
C LEU A 139 10.94 -4.42 2.25
N ARG A 140 11.65 -5.05 3.17
CA ARG A 140 11.68 -6.50 3.38
C ARG A 140 11.20 -6.80 4.79
N THR A 141 10.37 -7.81 4.91
CA THR A 141 9.75 -8.18 6.19
C THR A 141 9.87 -9.67 6.39
N SER A 142 10.30 -10.06 7.59
CA SER A 142 10.36 -11.45 8.04
C SER A 142 9.38 -11.66 9.18
N ASN A 143 8.81 -12.87 9.27
CA ASN A 143 7.69 -13.20 10.15
C ASN A 143 6.50 -12.24 9.96
N ALA A 144 6.21 -11.86 8.72
CA ALA A 144 5.02 -11.09 8.39
C ALA A 144 3.77 -11.94 8.64
N LEU A 145 2.79 -11.39 9.37
CA LEU A 145 1.47 -12.03 9.49
C LEU A 145 0.77 -12.02 8.14
N MET A 146 0.25 -13.17 7.72
CA MET A 146 -0.47 -13.32 6.45
C MET A 146 -1.76 -14.09 6.64
N TRP A 147 -2.81 -13.66 5.95
CA TRP A 147 -4.08 -14.38 5.88
C TRP A 147 -4.75 -14.15 4.53
N ALA A 148 -5.71 -14.99 4.19
CA ALA A 148 -6.48 -14.83 2.95
C ALA A 148 -7.97 -15.07 3.19
N GLY A 149 -8.78 -14.47 2.31
CA GLY A 149 -10.22 -14.67 2.24
C GLY A 149 -10.67 -14.95 0.81
N SER A 150 -11.94 -15.35 0.66
CA SER A 150 -12.58 -15.45 -0.65
C SER A 150 -13.06 -14.08 -1.14
N GLY A 151 -12.89 -13.80 -2.43
CA GLY A 151 -13.34 -12.54 -3.04
C GLY A 151 -12.62 -11.32 -2.47
N LEU A 152 -13.34 -10.19 -2.38
CA LEU A 152 -12.90 -9.00 -1.65
C LEU A 152 -13.14 -9.25 -0.16
N TYR A 153 -12.12 -9.70 0.56
CA TYR A 153 -12.21 -9.89 1.99
C TYR A 153 -12.48 -8.55 2.67
N VAL A 154 -13.52 -8.52 3.48
CA VAL A 154 -13.78 -7.43 4.43
C VAL A 154 -13.68 -7.95 5.86
N ALA A 155 -13.41 -7.05 6.80
CA ALA A 155 -13.33 -7.42 8.21
C ALA A 155 -14.60 -8.17 8.66
N GLY A 156 -14.41 -9.35 9.25
CA GLY A 156 -15.49 -10.25 9.68
C GLY A 156 -15.81 -11.38 8.70
N ASP A 157 -15.31 -11.33 7.46
CA ASP A 157 -15.45 -12.45 6.54
C ASP A 157 -14.66 -13.68 7.04
N PRO A 158 -15.11 -14.91 6.71
CA PRO A 158 -14.34 -16.11 7.00
C PRO A 158 -12.99 -16.12 6.28
N VAL A 159 -11.93 -16.37 7.03
CA VAL A 159 -10.59 -16.60 6.47
C VAL A 159 -10.49 -18.00 5.85
N THR A 160 -9.88 -18.08 4.66
CA THR A 160 -9.62 -19.34 3.94
C THR A 160 -8.19 -19.85 4.16
N PHE A 161 -7.27 -19.00 4.62
CA PHE A 161 -5.90 -19.35 4.97
C PHE A 161 -5.40 -18.50 6.15
N GLY A 162 -4.63 -19.12 7.06
CA GLY A 162 -4.02 -18.44 8.18
C GLY A 162 -5.03 -18.03 9.26
N ALA A 163 -4.75 -16.91 9.93
CA ALA A 163 -5.64 -16.33 10.93
C ALA A 163 -5.57 -14.80 10.81
N SER A 164 -6.73 -14.16 10.88
CA SER A 164 -6.81 -12.69 10.94
C SER A 164 -6.21 -12.16 12.25
N PRO A 165 -5.86 -10.87 12.34
CA PRO A 165 -5.30 -10.29 13.56
C PRO A 165 -6.20 -10.50 14.79
N ALA A 166 -7.52 -10.36 14.63
CA ALA A 166 -8.48 -10.59 15.72
C ALA A 166 -8.50 -12.04 16.19
N GLU A 167 -8.39 -13.02 15.28
CA GLU A 167 -8.30 -14.43 15.64
C GLU A 167 -6.97 -14.76 16.33
N VAL A 168 -5.85 -14.18 15.88
CA VAL A 168 -4.55 -14.34 16.53
C VAL A 168 -4.59 -13.77 17.95
N LEU A 169 -5.18 -12.59 18.14
CA LEU A 169 -5.39 -12.01 19.47
C LEU A 169 -6.25 -12.91 20.37
N ALA A 170 -7.20 -13.65 19.79
CA ALA A 170 -8.02 -14.65 20.48
C ALA A 170 -7.32 -16.02 20.67
N GLY A 171 -6.04 -16.15 20.29
CA GLY A 171 -5.21 -17.35 20.50
C GLY A 171 -5.09 -18.29 19.31
N ALA A 172 -5.56 -17.91 18.12
CA ALA A 172 -5.34 -18.68 16.91
C ALA A 172 -3.86 -18.66 16.50
N THR A 173 -3.38 -19.75 15.89
CA THR A 173 -2.01 -19.81 15.37
C THR A 173 -1.87 -18.94 14.12
N PRO A 174 -0.95 -17.96 14.09
CA PRO A 174 -0.73 -17.11 12.92
C PRO A 174 -0.07 -17.90 11.78
N ALA A 175 -0.37 -17.51 10.54
CA ALA A 175 0.47 -17.89 9.41
C ALA A 175 1.52 -16.79 9.21
N LEU A 176 2.79 -17.19 9.26
CA LEU A 176 3.92 -16.28 9.19
C LEU A 176 4.74 -16.55 7.91
N GLY A 177 5.28 -15.48 7.36
CA GLY A 177 6.01 -15.54 6.10
C GLY A 177 7.03 -14.43 5.94
N SER A 178 7.47 -14.24 4.70
CA SER A 178 8.31 -13.12 4.31
C SER A 178 7.66 -12.32 3.19
N SER A 179 7.91 -11.02 3.14
CA SER A 179 7.50 -10.17 2.04
C SER A 179 8.61 -9.24 1.57
N THR A 180 8.56 -8.84 0.30
CA THR A 180 9.36 -7.77 -0.28
C THR A 180 8.43 -6.82 -1.03
N LEU A 181 8.39 -5.57 -0.60
CA LEU A 181 7.76 -4.46 -1.30
C LEU A 181 8.84 -3.64 -1.98
N LYS A 182 8.62 -3.31 -3.25
CA LYS A 182 9.34 -2.28 -3.98
C LYS A 182 8.33 -1.25 -4.44
N ALA A 183 8.52 0.00 -4.04
CA ALA A 183 7.65 1.08 -4.46
C ALA A 183 8.47 2.24 -5.05
N THR A 184 7.97 2.84 -6.11
CA THR A 184 8.48 4.11 -6.64
C THR A 184 7.32 5.07 -6.79
N TYR A 185 7.47 6.32 -6.36
CA TYR A 185 6.47 7.37 -6.54
C TYR A 185 7.11 8.75 -6.57
N ILE A 186 6.39 9.76 -7.04
CA ILE A 186 6.83 11.15 -7.03
C ILE A 186 6.10 11.94 -5.93
N THR A 187 6.81 12.84 -5.25
CA THR A 187 6.28 13.81 -4.27
C THR A 187 6.79 15.23 -4.58
N THR A 188 6.24 16.23 -3.90
CA THR A 188 6.45 17.66 -4.20
C THR A 188 7.81 18.21 -3.77
N ALA A 189 8.42 17.67 -2.71
CA ALA A 189 9.73 18.12 -2.21
C ALA A 189 10.45 17.05 -1.39
N ALA A 190 11.77 17.19 -1.26
CA ALA A 190 12.62 16.29 -0.45
C ALA A 190 12.36 16.50 1.04
N GLY A 191 12.47 15.42 1.83
CA GLY A 191 12.37 15.48 3.29
C GLY A 191 10.96 15.69 3.85
N LEU A 192 9.92 15.71 3.01
CA LEU A 192 8.53 15.72 3.49
C LEU A 192 8.18 14.41 4.22
N PRO A 193 7.24 14.37 5.18
CA PRO A 193 6.75 13.11 5.71
C PRO A 193 6.33 12.16 4.59
N PHE A 194 6.61 10.87 4.75
CA PHE A 194 6.17 9.89 3.74
C PHE A 194 4.64 9.80 3.76
N PRO A 195 4.00 9.78 2.58
CA PRO A 195 2.59 9.44 2.48
C PRO A 195 2.35 7.94 2.66
N ASP A 196 1.11 7.60 2.95
CA ASP A 196 0.59 6.24 2.88
C ASP A 196 0.44 5.81 1.40
N LEU A 197 0.88 4.60 1.03
CA LEU A 197 0.80 4.14 -0.35
C LEU A 197 -0.64 4.05 -0.89
N VAL A 198 -1.62 3.73 -0.05
CA VAL A 198 -3.04 3.75 -0.41
C VAL A 198 -3.49 5.19 -0.70
N GLN A 199 -3.04 6.16 0.11
CA GLN A 199 -3.33 7.56 -0.16
C GLN A 199 -2.84 7.97 -1.55
N ILE A 200 -1.57 7.71 -1.87
CA ILE A 200 -1.03 8.12 -3.17
C ILE A 200 -1.72 7.39 -4.33
N ALA A 201 -2.03 6.10 -4.16
CA ALA A 201 -2.63 5.30 -5.23
C ALA A 201 -4.09 5.69 -5.54
N PHE A 202 -4.86 6.14 -4.54
CA PHE A 202 -6.31 6.35 -4.69
C PHE A 202 -6.76 7.80 -4.52
N ALA A 203 -6.00 8.62 -3.82
CA ALA A 203 -6.32 10.00 -3.53
C ALA A 203 -5.06 10.87 -3.54
N PRO A 204 -4.26 10.86 -4.62
CA PRO A 204 -2.99 11.60 -4.68
C PRO A 204 -3.23 13.10 -4.44
N GLU A 205 -2.37 13.70 -3.63
CA GLU A 205 -2.33 15.15 -3.45
C GLU A 205 -1.67 15.84 -4.65
N PRO A 206 -1.90 17.14 -4.88
CA PRO A 206 -1.26 17.86 -5.98
C PRO A 206 0.27 17.69 -6.00
N GLY A 207 0.79 17.17 -7.10
CA GLY A 207 2.21 16.91 -7.32
C GLY A 207 2.70 15.52 -6.88
N GLN A 208 1.81 14.68 -6.34
CA GLN A 208 2.07 13.25 -6.16
C GLN A 208 1.64 12.45 -7.39
N GLU A 209 2.53 11.64 -7.95
CA GLU A 209 2.32 10.94 -9.22
C GLU A 209 3.07 9.60 -9.29
N ASP A 210 2.77 8.81 -10.33
CA ASP A 210 3.58 7.67 -10.81
C ASP A 210 3.89 6.57 -9.78
N VAL A 211 2.88 6.15 -9.01
CA VAL A 211 3.03 5.04 -8.07
C VAL A 211 3.25 3.70 -8.81
N LYS A 212 4.41 3.10 -8.61
CA LYS A 212 4.74 1.75 -9.09
C LYS A 212 4.95 0.86 -7.90
N VAL A 213 4.34 -0.32 -7.89
CA VAL A 213 4.46 -1.27 -6.78
C VAL A 213 4.72 -2.66 -7.32
N SER A 214 5.85 -3.22 -6.92
CA SER A 214 6.14 -4.64 -7.02
C SER A 214 6.11 -5.24 -5.62
N PHE A 215 5.43 -6.38 -5.48
CA PHE A 215 5.25 -7.03 -4.21
C PHE A 215 5.36 -8.55 -4.36
N ASP A 216 6.18 -9.14 -3.50
CA ASP A 216 6.36 -10.57 -3.37
C ASP A 216 6.09 -10.96 -1.92
N ALA A 217 5.26 -11.95 -1.68
CA ALA A 217 5.09 -12.52 -0.34
C ALA A 217 4.85 -14.02 -0.37
N ASP A 218 5.32 -14.68 0.68
CA ASP A 218 5.28 -16.13 0.83
C ASP A 218 5.11 -16.50 2.29
N ALA A 219 4.03 -17.22 2.62
CA ALA A 219 3.78 -17.73 3.97
C ALA A 219 3.33 -19.18 3.95
N THR A 220 3.62 -19.88 5.05
CA THR A 220 3.04 -21.20 5.35
C THR A 220 2.03 -21.06 6.48
N GLY A 221 0.92 -21.78 6.37
CA GLY A 221 -0.19 -21.66 7.31
C GLY A 221 -1.23 -22.75 7.15
N VAL A 222 -2.27 -22.69 7.96
CA VAL A 222 -3.38 -23.65 7.89
C VAL A 222 -4.43 -23.15 6.89
N LEU A 223 -4.87 -24.04 5.99
CA LEU A 223 -6.03 -23.87 5.13
C LEU A 223 -7.31 -24.13 5.92
N ARG A 224 -8.32 -23.31 5.67
CA ARG A 224 -9.57 -23.30 6.45
C ARG A 224 -10.76 -23.64 5.56
N GLU A 225 -11.94 -23.67 6.17
CA GLU A 225 -13.18 -23.83 5.43
C GLU A 225 -13.29 -22.76 4.33
N GLY A 226 -13.82 -23.12 3.16
CA GLY A 226 -13.88 -22.26 1.99
C GLY A 226 -12.60 -22.20 1.14
N SER A 227 -11.48 -22.77 1.59
CA SER A 227 -10.24 -22.85 0.78
C SER A 227 -10.29 -23.80 -0.40
N GLY A 228 -11.29 -24.69 -0.46
CA GLY A 228 -11.35 -25.81 -1.42
C GLY A 228 -10.56 -27.06 -0.98
N PHE A 229 -9.92 -27.03 0.20
CA PHE A 229 -9.22 -28.16 0.80
C PHE A 229 -9.84 -28.52 2.17
N PRO A 230 -9.59 -29.74 2.71
CA PRO A 230 -10.01 -30.07 4.06
C PRO A 230 -9.45 -29.05 5.08
N ALA A 231 -10.31 -28.55 5.97
CA ALA A 231 -9.88 -27.63 7.03
C ALA A 231 -8.78 -28.26 7.90
N GLY A 232 -7.79 -27.46 8.30
CA GLY A 232 -6.62 -27.96 9.05
C GLY A 232 -5.45 -28.40 8.16
N THR A 233 -5.64 -28.47 6.83
CA THR A 233 -4.56 -28.83 5.90
C THR A 233 -3.48 -27.75 5.91
N MET A 234 -2.20 -28.13 6.03
CA MET A 234 -1.11 -27.18 5.82
C MET A 234 -1.03 -26.73 4.36
N GLY A 235 -1.02 -25.42 4.15
CA GLY A 235 -0.87 -24.81 2.85
C GLY A 235 0.14 -23.68 2.83
N ARG A 236 0.23 -23.06 1.66
CA ARG A 236 1.11 -21.94 1.35
C ARG A 236 0.32 -20.86 0.62
N LEU A 237 0.47 -19.62 1.08
CA LEU A 237 -0.02 -18.42 0.41
C LEU A 237 1.16 -17.77 -0.31
N VAL A 238 1.01 -17.56 -1.61
CA VAL A 238 1.97 -16.83 -2.44
C VAL A 238 1.26 -15.64 -3.07
N ILE A 239 1.83 -14.46 -2.89
CA ILE A 239 1.37 -13.22 -3.51
C ILE A 239 2.50 -12.72 -4.40
N HIS A 240 2.18 -12.47 -5.67
CA HIS A 240 3.09 -11.88 -6.64
C HIS A 240 2.36 -10.80 -7.41
N GLN A 241 2.86 -9.57 -7.29
CA GLN A 241 2.40 -8.42 -8.04
C GLN A 241 3.62 -7.74 -8.66
N ILE A 242 3.62 -7.63 -9.98
CA ILE A 242 4.53 -6.75 -10.71
C ILE A 242 3.61 -5.81 -11.48
N GLY A 243 3.52 -4.54 -11.07
CA GLY A 243 2.58 -3.63 -11.71
C GLY A 243 2.81 -2.16 -11.42
N ILE A 244 2.35 -1.34 -12.35
CA ILE A 244 2.26 0.11 -12.19
C ILE A 244 0.82 0.42 -11.76
N PHE A 245 0.64 1.12 -10.64
CA PHE A 245 -0.62 1.80 -10.36
C PHE A 245 -0.62 3.07 -11.22
N HIS A 246 -1.14 2.98 -12.45
CA HIS A 246 -1.30 4.18 -13.28
C HIS A 246 -2.47 5.01 -12.73
N THR A 247 -2.16 5.96 -11.85
CA THR A 247 -3.16 6.91 -11.31
C THR A 247 -3.66 7.91 -12.36
N THR A 248 -3.03 7.95 -13.54
CA THR A 248 -3.28 8.97 -14.58
C THR A 248 -4.00 8.46 -15.83
N SER A 249 -4.42 7.18 -15.91
CA SER A 249 -5.16 6.72 -17.10
C SER A 249 -6.67 7.01 -16.96
N PRO A 250 -7.28 7.85 -17.83
CA PRO A 250 -8.70 8.19 -17.77
C PRO A 250 -9.64 7.04 -18.19
N SER A 251 -9.12 5.89 -18.62
CA SER A 251 -9.94 4.73 -18.97
C SER A 251 -10.34 3.94 -17.72
N LYS A 252 -11.57 4.19 -17.25
CA LYS A 252 -12.26 3.56 -16.10
C LYS A 252 -12.42 2.01 -16.16
N GLU A 253 -11.79 1.32 -17.11
CA GLU A 253 -12.03 -0.10 -17.38
C GLU A 253 -10.89 -1.03 -16.98
N GLU A 254 -9.71 -0.50 -16.61
CA GLU A 254 -8.60 -1.34 -16.13
C GLU A 254 -8.69 -1.48 -14.61
N ASN A 255 -8.83 -2.72 -14.12
CA ASN A 255 -8.75 -3.03 -12.69
C ASN A 255 -7.34 -2.66 -12.19
N PRO A 256 -7.17 -1.59 -11.40
CA PRO A 256 -5.83 -1.09 -11.03
C PRO A 256 -5.09 -2.05 -10.10
N PHE A 257 -5.77 -3.07 -9.58
CA PHE A 257 -5.28 -3.98 -8.54
C PHE A 257 -5.17 -5.42 -9.01
N SER A 258 -5.10 -5.67 -10.32
CA SER A 258 -4.88 -7.03 -10.81
C SER A 258 -3.49 -7.48 -10.41
N VAL A 259 -3.39 -8.17 -9.27
CA VAL A 259 -2.17 -8.88 -8.93
C VAL A 259 -2.03 -10.02 -9.92
N GLU A 260 -0.80 -10.27 -10.36
CA GLU A 260 -0.55 -11.35 -11.32
C GLU A 260 -0.89 -12.70 -10.69
N ARG A 261 -0.72 -12.83 -9.37
CA ARG A 261 -0.99 -14.07 -8.65
C ARG A 261 -1.28 -13.87 -7.17
N VAL A 262 -2.42 -14.37 -6.72
CA VAL A 262 -2.68 -14.76 -5.32
C VAL A 262 -3.04 -16.24 -5.37
N GLU A 263 -2.18 -17.09 -4.83
CA GLU A 263 -2.34 -18.53 -4.88
C GLU A 263 -2.33 -19.14 -3.49
N LEU A 264 -3.36 -19.94 -3.22
CA LEU A 264 -3.41 -20.87 -2.11
C LEU A 264 -3.20 -22.28 -2.62
N LYS A 265 -2.23 -22.99 -2.05
CA LYS A 265 -1.99 -24.42 -2.35
C LYS A 265 -1.76 -25.22 -1.09
N ALA A 266 -2.13 -26.50 -1.13
CA ALA A 266 -1.73 -27.45 -0.10
C ALA A 266 -0.24 -27.79 -0.25
N ASN A 267 0.48 -27.96 0.86
CA ASN A 267 1.88 -28.35 0.80
C ASN A 267 2.03 -29.78 0.23
N GLY A 268 3.01 -29.98 -0.65
CA GLY A 268 3.29 -31.28 -1.28
C GLY A 268 2.40 -31.63 -2.50
N LYS A 269 1.62 -30.67 -2.99
CA LYS A 269 0.89 -30.72 -4.26
C LYS A 269 1.24 -29.50 -5.10
#